data_AF-X1LSU9-F1
#
_entry.id   AF-X1LSU9-F1
#
_cell.length_a   1.000
_cell.length_b   1.000
_cell.length_c   1.000
_cell.angle_alpha   90.00
_cell.angle_beta   90.00
_cell.angle_gamma   90.00
#
_symmetry.space_group_name_H-M   'P 1'
#
loop_
_entity.id
_entity.type
_entity.pdbx_description
1 polymer ?
#
loop_
_entity_poly.entity_id
_entity_poly.type
_entity_poly.pdbx_seq_one_letter_code
_entity_poly.pdbx_strand_id
1 'polypeptide(L)'
;MALQNEELSKTIVENSAYKALVYTICIPLQLEEAGIKQLFEEMKAILFQFNMSEADKIRLKLGGREEEIYAFFLDNYENIQKHLKIDEVEKLVGQLTKFAREKGRILDFFYCLSKMNGLEEWKRRVSSEILIILEQRLENFFRKIALDQNIASEQDAEKLEKIKSFIQDFRTLPFPEEATKFLLDEVP
;
A
#
# COMPACT_ATOMS: atom_id res chain seq x y z
N MET A 1 -21.22 -26.24 15.87
CA MET A 1 -20.38 -27.12 16.72
C MET A 1 -18.88 -26.86 16.53
N ALA A 2 -18.33 -26.78 15.30
CA ALA A 2 -16.90 -26.50 15.10
C ALA A 2 -16.45 -25.09 15.57
N LEU A 3 -17.17 -24.03 15.17
CA LEU A 3 -16.87 -22.63 15.55
C LEU A 3 -16.95 -22.39 17.07
N GLN A 4 -17.92 -23.02 17.76
CA GLN A 4 -18.07 -22.93 19.21
C GLN A 4 -16.93 -23.62 19.97
N ASN A 5 -16.36 -24.70 19.41
CA ASN A 5 -15.21 -25.39 20.03
C ASN A 5 -13.89 -24.61 19.85
N GLU A 6 -13.73 -23.88 18.75
CA GLU A 6 -12.56 -23.01 18.52
C GLU A 6 -12.56 -21.79 19.45
N GLU A 7 -13.71 -21.13 19.62
CA GLU A 7 -13.85 -20.02 20.58
C GLU A 7 -13.60 -20.50 22.02
N LEU A 8 -14.16 -21.65 22.41
CA LEU A 8 -13.97 -22.22 23.75
C LEU A 8 -12.50 -22.58 24.02
N SER A 9 -11.83 -23.18 23.03
CA SER A 9 -10.40 -23.52 23.09
C SER A 9 -9.54 -22.27 23.25
N LYS A 10 -9.84 -21.22 22.49
CA LYS A 10 -9.15 -19.92 22.59
C LYS A 10 -9.31 -19.30 23.97
N THR A 11 -10.53 -19.29 24.53
CA THR A 11 -10.78 -18.76 25.89
C THR A 11 -10.03 -19.54 26.97
N ILE A 12 -9.92 -20.87 26.85
CA ILE A 12 -9.18 -21.71 27.81
C ILE A 12 -7.68 -21.41 27.75
N VAL A 13 -7.13 -21.26 26.54
CA VAL A 13 -5.71 -20.93 26.33
C VAL A 13 -5.38 -19.52 26.83
N GLU A 14 -6.23 -18.53 26.55
CA GLU A 14 -6.07 -17.16 27.03
C GLU A 14 -6.09 -17.08 28.56
N ASN A 15 -7.05 -17.77 29.20
CA ASN A 15 -7.12 -17.83 30.66
C ASN A 15 -5.92 -18.55 31.29
N SER A 16 -5.36 -19.55 30.60
CA SER A 16 -4.19 -20.28 31.09
C SER A 16 -2.91 -19.45 30.99
N ALA A 17 -2.74 -18.70 29.89
CA ALA A 17 -1.62 -17.79 29.73
C ALA A 17 -1.69 -16.61 30.72
N TYR A 18 -2.87 -16.03 30.93
CA TYR A 18 -3.08 -14.99 31.93
C TYR A 18 -2.70 -15.49 33.33
N LYS A 19 -3.18 -16.68 33.71
CA LYS A 19 -2.81 -17.31 34.99
C LYS A 19 -1.30 -17.55 35.08
N ALA A 20 -0.66 -18.07 34.04
CA ALA A 20 0.79 -18.30 34.02
C ALA A 20 1.58 -16.99 34.20
N LEU A 21 1.11 -15.90 33.58
CA LEU A 21 1.72 -14.58 33.69
C LEU A 21 1.57 -14.00 35.10
N VAL A 22 0.40 -14.15 35.72
CA VAL A 22 0.16 -13.82 37.14
C VAL A 22 1.10 -14.61 38.05
N TYR A 23 1.20 -15.94 37.89
CA TYR A 23 2.09 -16.75 38.75
C TYR A 23 3.58 -16.42 38.57
N THR A 24 4.00 -16.09 37.35
CA THR A 24 5.42 -15.84 37.03
C THR A 24 5.86 -14.42 37.41
N ILE A 25 4.95 -13.44 37.40
CA ILE A 25 5.26 -12.02 37.61
C ILE A 25 4.75 -11.50 38.97
N CYS A 26 3.53 -11.85 39.42
CA CYS A 26 2.99 -11.34 40.69
C CYS A 26 3.77 -11.82 41.91
N ILE A 27 4.11 -13.11 41.97
CA ILE A 27 4.69 -13.71 43.18
C ILE A 27 6.10 -13.14 43.46
N PRO A 28 6.98 -12.96 42.46
CA PRO A 28 8.31 -12.41 42.71
C PRO A 28 8.37 -10.88 42.76
N LEU A 29 7.50 -10.16 42.04
CA LEU A 29 7.62 -8.69 41.85
C LEU A 29 6.56 -7.86 42.60
N GLN A 30 5.61 -8.50 43.30
CA GLN A 30 4.56 -7.84 44.10
C GLN A 30 3.78 -6.75 43.35
N LEU A 31 3.59 -6.91 42.04
CA LEU A 31 2.81 -5.98 41.23
C LEU A 31 1.30 -6.18 41.44
N GLU A 32 0.54 -5.09 41.42
CA GLU A 32 -0.92 -5.13 41.49
C GLU A 32 -1.52 -5.84 40.26
N GLU A 33 -2.52 -6.69 40.50
CA GLU A 33 -3.16 -7.52 39.48
C GLU A 33 -3.73 -6.69 38.31
N ALA A 34 -4.22 -5.48 38.60
CA ALA A 34 -4.74 -4.55 37.60
C ALA A 34 -3.68 -4.12 36.56
N GLY A 35 -2.46 -3.81 37.00
CA GLY A 35 -1.37 -3.42 36.12
C GLY A 35 -0.88 -4.57 35.24
N ILE A 36 -0.93 -5.80 35.74
CA ILE A 36 -0.57 -6.99 34.98
C ILE A 36 -1.65 -7.36 33.95
N LYS A 37 -2.93 -7.19 34.30
CA LYS A 37 -4.02 -7.36 33.33
C LYS A 37 -3.86 -6.39 32.15
N GLN A 38 -3.49 -5.14 32.43
CA GLN A 38 -3.19 -4.17 31.40
C GLN A 38 -1.97 -4.57 30.56
N LEU A 39 -0.87 -4.96 31.20
CA LEU A 39 0.34 -5.45 30.51
C LEU A 39 0.04 -6.69 29.65
N PHE A 40 -0.79 -7.61 30.14
CA PHE A 40 -1.19 -8.81 29.42
C PHE A 40 -2.01 -8.46 28.17
N GLU A 41 -2.97 -7.54 28.26
CA GLU A 41 -3.73 -7.08 27.10
C GLU A 41 -2.82 -6.36 26.08
N GLU A 42 -1.89 -5.52 26.55
CA GLU A 42 -0.91 -4.83 25.70
C GLU A 42 0.05 -5.81 25.00
N MET A 43 0.44 -6.89 25.70
CA MET A 43 1.37 -7.90 25.19
C MET A 43 0.67 -9.09 24.53
N LYS A 44 -0.67 -9.15 24.52
CA LYS A 44 -1.46 -10.28 24.03
C LYS A 44 -1.12 -10.63 22.59
N ALA A 45 -0.94 -9.61 21.75
CA ALA A 45 -0.55 -9.75 20.35
C ALA A 45 0.85 -10.38 20.17
N ILE A 46 1.75 -10.17 21.13
CA ILE A 46 3.11 -10.74 21.12
C ILE A 46 3.08 -12.17 21.71
N LEU A 47 2.37 -12.36 22.83
CA LEU A 47 2.30 -13.63 23.54
C LEU A 47 1.60 -14.74 22.74
N PHE A 48 0.63 -14.38 21.89
CA PHE A 48 -0.12 -15.33 21.07
C PHE A 48 0.28 -15.33 19.60
N GLN A 49 1.45 -14.81 19.24
CA GLN A 49 1.92 -14.73 17.85
C GLN A 49 1.83 -16.09 17.09
N PHE A 50 1.91 -17.22 17.79
CA PHE A 50 1.77 -18.57 17.22
C PHE A 50 0.31 -19.06 17.05
N ASN A 51 -0.67 -18.44 17.71
CA ASN A 51 -2.11 -18.74 17.64
C ASN A 51 -2.94 -17.65 16.93
N MET A 52 -2.30 -16.62 16.37
CA MET A 52 -2.99 -15.56 15.63
C MET A 52 -3.46 -16.05 14.27
N SER A 53 -4.64 -15.59 13.85
CA SER A 53 -5.08 -15.77 12.47
C SER A 53 -4.10 -15.09 11.51
N GLU A 54 -3.96 -15.59 10.29
CA GLU A 54 -3.09 -14.95 9.28
C GLU A 54 -3.47 -13.49 9.04
N ALA A 55 -4.76 -13.16 9.12
CA ALA A 55 -5.24 -11.78 9.03
C ALA A 55 -4.68 -10.90 10.16
N ASP A 56 -4.63 -11.39 11.40
CA ASP A 56 -4.11 -10.60 12.53
C ASP A 56 -2.59 -10.48 12.48
N LYS A 57 -1.88 -11.51 11.98
CA LYS A 57 -0.43 -11.41 11.71
C LYS A 57 -0.13 -10.33 10.67
N ILE A 58 -0.94 -10.27 9.61
CA ILE A 58 -0.85 -9.22 8.59
C ILE A 58 -1.11 -7.85 9.23
N ARG A 59 -2.21 -7.67 9.98
CA ARG A 59 -2.52 -6.38 10.65
C ARG A 59 -1.41 -5.90 11.57
N LEU A 60 -0.76 -6.80 12.31
CA LEU A 60 0.42 -6.47 13.12
C LEU A 60 1.57 -5.90 12.28
N LYS A 61 1.86 -6.52 11.12
CA LYS A 61 2.88 -6.02 10.19
C LYS A 61 2.49 -4.67 9.57
N LEU A 62 1.20 -4.45 9.34
CA LEU A 62 0.67 -3.18 8.86
C LEU A 62 0.62 -2.07 9.93
N GLY A 63 0.93 -2.37 11.20
CA GLY A 63 1.07 -1.38 12.28
C GLY A 63 2.46 -0.76 12.40
N GLY A 64 3.38 -1.09 11.50
CA GLY A 64 4.77 -0.62 11.49
C GLY A 64 4.97 0.78 10.89
N ARG A 65 6.21 1.09 10.50
CA ARG A 65 6.52 2.35 9.79
C ARG A 65 6.08 2.26 8.33
N GLU A 66 5.71 3.39 7.71
CA GLU A 66 5.20 3.41 6.32
C GLU A 66 6.11 2.70 5.30
N GLU A 67 7.43 2.86 5.40
CA GLU A 67 8.40 2.17 4.53
C GLU A 67 8.36 0.64 4.72
N GLU A 68 8.21 0.17 5.96
CA GLU A 68 8.13 -1.25 6.29
C GLU A 68 6.81 -1.85 5.82
N ILE A 69 5.71 -1.10 5.98
CA ILE A 69 4.38 -1.47 5.48
C ILE A 69 4.42 -1.60 3.96
N TYR A 70 5.04 -0.62 3.28
CA TYR A 70 5.17 -0.63 1.83
C TYR A 70 5.99 -1.81 1.32
N ALA A 71 7.16 -2.08 1.92
CA ALA A 71 7.99 -3.24 1.57
C ALA A 71 7.24 -4.56 1.82
N PHE A 72 6.60 -4.68 2.98
CA PHE A 72 5.79 -5.85 3.31
C PHE A 72 4.65 -6.06 2.31
N PHE A 73 3.98 -5.00 1.87
CA PHE A 73 2.92 -5.06 0.87
C PHE A 73 3.43 -5.58 -0.48
N LEU A 74 4.55 -5.07 -0.97
CA LEU A 74 5.12 -5.51 -2.26
C LEU A 74 5.42 -7.01 -2.26
N ASP A 75 5.93 -7.53 -1.14
CA ASP A 75 6.30 -8.93 -1.00
C ASP A 75 5.11 -9.87 -0.70
N ASN A 76 3.99 -9.33 -0.17
CA ASN A 76 2.90 -10.15 0.39
C ASN A 76 1.49 -9.77 -0.12
N TYR A 77 1.37 -9.03 -1.22
CA TYR A 77 0.08 -8.53 -1.73
C TYR A 77 -0.99 -9.62 -1.92
N GLU A 78 -0.61 -10.82 -2.35
CA GLU A 78 -1.53 -11.96 -2.52
C GLU A 78 -2.07 -12.45 -1.16
N ASN A 79 -1.20 -12.53 -0.17
CA ASN A 79 -1.56 -12.97 1.18
C ASN A 79 -2.47 -11.93 1.87
N ILE A 80 -2.15 -10.65 1.68
CA ILE A 80 -2.97 -9.52 2.15
C ILE A 80 -4.37 -9.59 1.54
N GLN A 81 -4.47 -9.74 0.21
CA GLN A 81 -5.76 -9.84 -0.47
C GLN A 81 -6.59 -11.04 -0.02
N LYS A 82 -5.93 -12.18 0.23
CA LYS A 82 -6.63 -13.42 0.61
C LYS A 82 -7.23 -13.34 2.02
N HIS A 83 -6.58 -12.64 2.94
CA HIS A 83 -6.90 -12.71 4.37
C HIS A 83 -7.52 -11.44 4.95
N LEU A 84 -7.34 -10.27 4.32
CA LEU A 84 -8.01 -9.04 4.75
C LEU A 84 -9.32 -8.82 4.01
N LYS A 85 -10.22 -8.06 4.63
CA LYS A 85 -11.45 -7.62 3.95
C LYS A 85 -11.12 -6.55 2.90
N ILE A 86 -11.94 -6.46 1.86
CA ILE A 86 -11.70 -5.55 0.74
C ILE A 86 -11.61 -4.08 1.18
N ASP A 87 -12.40 -3.66 2.17
CA ASP A 87 -12.38 -2.30 2.72
C ASP A 87 -11.08 -1.99 3.48
N GLU A 88 -10.49 -2.99 4.15
CA GLU A 88 -9.17 -2.86 4.78
C GLU A 88 -8.08 -2.74 3.71
N VAL A 89 -8.18 -3.52 2.64
CA VAL A 89 -7.24 -3.48 1.51
C VAL A 89 -7.33 -2.13 0.78
N GLU A 90 -8.52 -1.61 0.54
CA GLU A 90 -8.71 -0.29 -0.10
C GLU A 90 -8.09 0.85 0.72
N LYS A 91 -8.28 0.84 2.05
CA LYS A 91 -7.63 1.80 2.94
C LYS A 91 -6.12 1.72 2.87
N LEU A 92 -5.57 0.50 2.90
CA LEU A 92 -4.14 0.26 2.78
C LEU A 92 -3.60 0.78 1.44
N VAL A 93 -4.27 0.44 0.34
CA VAL A 93 -3.90 0.88 -1.01
C VAL A 93 -3.91 2.40 -1.11
N GLY A 94 -4.92 3.07 -0.52
CA GLY A 94 -4.96 4.53 -0.50
C GLY A 94 -3.80 5.17 0.26
N GLN A 95 -3.44 4.63 1.42
CA GLN A 95 -2.27 5.07 2.17
C GLN A 95 -0.97 4.86 1.37
N LEU A 96 -0.78 3.67 0.81
CA LEU A 96 0.43 3.31 0.09
C LEU A 96 0.56 4.03 -1.26
N THR A 97 -0.55 4.41 -1.90
CA THR A 97 -0.53 5.22 -3.13
C THR A 97 0.14 6.57 -2.87
N LYS A 98 -0.26 7.26 -1.79
CA LYS A 98 0.34 8.55 -1.40
C LYS A 98 1.83 8.39 -1.13
N PHE A 99 2.20 7.39 -0.35
CA PHE A 99 3.59 7.09 -0.02
C PHE A 99 4.44 6.79 -1.28
N ALA A 100 3.94 5.91 -2.16
CA ALA A 100 4.63 5.51 -3.38
C ALA A 100 4.86 6.70 -4.32
N ARG A 101 3.90 7.63 -4.39
CA ARG A 101 4.04 8.88 -5.14
C ARG A 101 5.15 9.77 -4.55
N GLU A 102 5.12 10.03 -3.26
CA GLU A 102 6.13 10.88 -2.59
C GLU A 102 7.55 10.32 -2.68
N LYS A 103 7.68 8.98 -2.67
CA LYS A 103 8.97 8.28 -2.80
C LYS A 103 9.37 7.96 -4.24
N GLY A 104 8.53 8.26 -5.25
CA GLY A 104 8.81 7.97 -6.65
C GLY A 104 8.82 6.47 -6.99
N ARG A 105 8.11 5.64 -6.22
CA ARG A 105 8.00 4.17 -6.37
C ARG A 105 6.61 3.72 -6.86
N ILE A 106 5.90 4.63 -7.52
CA ILE A 106 4.52 4.40 -7.97
C ILE A 106 4.39 3.27 -9.01
N LEU A 107 5.44 3.03 -9.80
CA LEU A 107 5.47 1.93 -10.79
C LEU A 107 5.55 0.56 -10.13
N ASP A 108 6.43 0.39 -9.14
CA ASP A 108 6.57 -0.86 -8.37
C ASP A 108 5.27 -1.18 -7.64
N PHE A 109 4.65 -0.15 -7.08
CA PHE A 109 3.34 -0.26 -6.44
C PHE A 109 2.24 -0.69 -7.42
N PHE A 110 2.17 -0.06 -8.60
CA PHE A 110 1.18 -0.39 -9.62
C PHE A 110 1.36 -1.82 -10.14
N TYR A 111 2.60 -2.30 -10.28
CA TYR A 111 2.86 -3.67 -10.69
C TYR A 111 2.22 -4.68 -9.72
N CYS A 112 2.37 -4.51 -8.41
CA CYS A 112 1.72 -5.36 -7.42
C CYS A 112 0.19 -5.18 -7.42
N LEU A 113 -0.30 -3.94 -7.47
CA LEU A 113 -1.73 -3.63 -7.49
C LEU A 113 -2.44 -4.26 -8.71
N SER A 114 -1.78 -4.28 -9.87
CA SER A 114 -2.33 -4.84 -11.12
C SER A 114 -2.65 -6.34 -11.04
N LYS A 115 -1.93 -7.06 -10.17
CA LYS A 115 -2.10 -8.51 -9.94
C LYS A 115 -3.17 -8.84 -8.91
N MET A 116 -3.65 -7.85 -8.16
CA MET A 116 -4.70 -8.04 -7.17
C MET A 116 -6.07 -8.09 -7.86
N ASN A 117 -6.94 -9.00 -7.44
CA ASN A 117 -8.33 -9.06 -7.93
C ASN A 117 -9.19 -7.91 -7.35
N GLY A 118 -10.08 -7.33 -8.14
CA GLY A 118 -10.84 -6.15 -7.73
C GLY A 118 -9.97 -4.88 -7.66
N LEU A 119 -10.39 -3.86 -6.89
CA LEU A 119 -9.69 -2.58 -6.76
C LEU A 119 -9.55 -1.81 -8.09
N GLU A 120 -10.49 -2.00 -9.02
CA GLU A 120 -10.41 -1.40 -10.36
C GLU A 120 -10.35 0.13 -10.33
N GLU A 121 -11.06 0.74 -9.38
CA GLU A 121 -10.98 2.19 -9.15
C GLU A 121 -9.56 2.64 -8.76
N TRP A 122 -8.91 1.90 -7.86
CA TRP A 122 -7.54 2.18 -7.44
C TRP A 122 -6.52 1.92 -8.57
N LYS A 123 -6.66 0.82 -9.30
CA LYS A 123 -5.82 0.52 -10.47
C LYS A 123 -5.91 1.64 -11.50
N ARG A 124 -7.13 2.09 -11.79
CA ARG A 124 -7.38 3.20 -12.72
C ARG A 124 -6.76 4.49 -12.22
N ARG A 125 -6.97 4.85 -10.95
CA ARG A 125 -6.40 6.05 -10.34
C ARG A 125 -4.88 6.08 -10.41
N VAL A 126 -4.22 5.00 -10.01
CA VAL A 126 -2.74 4.89 -10.03
C VAL A 126 -2.21 4.92 -11.46
N SER A 127 -2.90 4.27 -12.40
CA SER A 127 -2.55 4.31 -13.83
C SER A 127 -2.60 5.75 -14.38
N SER A 128 -3.67 6.49 -14.07
CA SER A 128 -3.78 7.91 -14.44
C SER A 128 -2.65 8.76 -13.84
N GLU A 129 -2.29 8.52 -12.59
CA GLU A 129 -1.16 9.22 -11.96
C GLU A 129 0.18 8.91 -12.65
N ILE A 130 0.42 7.65 -13.04
CA ILE A 130 1.61 7.27 -13.81
C ILE A 130 1.67 8.02 -15.14
N LEU A 131 0.55 8.11 -15.85
CA LEU A 131 0.48 8.85 -17.13
C LEU A 131 0.81 10.33 -16.95
N ILE A 132 0.26 10.98 -15.91
CA ILE A 132 0.56 12.39 -15.60
C ILE A 132 2.06 12.56 -15.29
N ILE A 133 2.65 11.67 -14.49
CA ILE A 133 4.09 11.73 -14.17
C ILE A 133 4.94 11.54 -15.43
N LEU A 134 4.55 10.62 -16.32
CA LEU A 134 5.24 10.39 -17.59
C LEU A 134 5.17 11.62 -18.50
N GLU A 135 4.00 12.23 -18.65
CA GLU A 135 3.82 13.44 -19.44
C GLU A 135 4.70 14.57 -18.93
N GLN A 136 4.67 14.84 -17.61
CA GLN A 136 5.52 15.87 -17.00
C GLN A 136 7.02 15.59 -17.19
N ARG A 137 7.44 14.33 -17.12
CA ARG A 137 8.84 13.95 -17.38
C ARG A 137 9.23 14.15 -18.83
N LEU A 138 8.36 13.82 -19.77
CA LEU A 138 8.58 14.02 -21.20
C LEU A 138 8.69 15.52 -21.55
N GLU A 139 7.81 16.36 -20.99
CA GLU A 139 7.91 17.81 -21.16
C GLU A 139 9.21 18.38 -20.60
N ASN A 140 9.59 17.97 -19.39
CA ASN A 140 10.82 18.43 -18.75
C ASN A 140 12.07 17.99 -19.53
N PHE A 141 12.05 16.76 -20.06
CA PHE A 141 13.11 16.26 -20.93
C PHE A 141 13.21 17.08 -22.22
N PHE A 142 12.07 17.39 -22.85
CA PHE A 142 12.04 18.24 -24.04
C PHE A 142 12.57 19.65 -23.77
N ARG A 143 12.13 20.29 -22.68
CA ARG A 143 12.64 21.62 -22.29
C ARG A 143 14.15 21.59 -22.09
N LYS A 144 14.70 20.54 -21.46
CA LYS A 144 16.15 20.38 -21.30
C LYS A 144 16.86 20.25 -22.65
N ILE A 145 16.39 19.38 -23.56
CA ILE A 145 16.98 19.26 -24.90
C ILE A 145 16.93 20.60 -25.65
N ALA A 146 15.79 21.30 -25.62
CA ALA A 146 15.62 22.57 -26.31
C ALA A 146 16.49 23.70 -25.72
N LEU A 147 16.82 23.64 -24.42
CA LEU A 147 17.71 24.59 -23.75
C LEU A 147 19.20 24.23 -23.91
N ASP A 148 19.54 22.94 -23.94
CA ASP A 148 20.92 22.43 -24.06
C ASP A 148 21.42 22.40 -25.51
N GLN A 149 20.52 22.25 -26.49
CA GLN A 149 20.87 22.38 -27.90
C GLN A 149 20.84 23.86 -28.29
N ASN A 150 22.01 24.48 -28.41
CA ASN A 150 22.17 25.61 -29.32
C ASN A 150 21.74 25.09 -30.71
N ILE A 151 20.52 25.42 -31.14
CA ILE A 151 19.97 24.99 -32.43
C ILE A 151 20.84 25.60 -33.52
N ALA A 152 21.88 24.87 -33.92
CA ALA A 152 22.90 25.33 -34.84
C ALA A 152 22.76 24.70 -36.23
N SER A 153 21.94 23.65 -36.38
CA SER A 153 21.75 22.91 -37.64
C SER A 153 20.29 22.55 -37.91
N GLU A 154 19.92 22.43 -39.20
CA GLU A 154 18.59 21.96 -39.65
C GLU A 154 18.25 20.55 -39.13
N GLN A 155 19.26 19.68 -38.98
CA GLN A 155 19.05 18.33 -38.46
C GLN A 155 18.63 18.31 -36.99
N ASP A 156 19.08 19.28 -36.19
CA ASP A 156 18.68 19.39 -34.79
C ASP A 156 17.25 19.93 -34.66
N ALA A 157 16.85 20.84 -35.54
CA ALA A 157 15.48 21.32 -35.65
C ALA A 157 14.50 20.19 -36.04
N GLU A 158 14.88 19.33 -37.00
CA GLU A 158 14.05 18.20 -37.44
C GLU A 158 13.88 17.14 -36.34
N LYS A 159 14.93 16.89 -35.53
CA LYS A 159 14.84 16.00 -34.35
C LYS A 159 13.91 16.57 -33.28
N LEU A 160 14.00 17.87 -33.01
CA LEU A 160 13.11 18.55 -32.06
C LEU A 160 11.64 18.49 -32.52
N GLU A 161 11.36 18.68 -33.80
CA GLU A 161 10.02 18.50 -34.39
C GLU A 161 9.48 17.08 -34.19
N LYS A 162 10.28 16.04 -34.44
CA LYS A 162 9.88 14.64 -34.24
C LYS A 162 9.55 14.34 -32.77
N ILE A 163 10.34 14.86 -31.83
CA ILE A 163 10.06 14.68 -30.39
C ILE A 163 8.79 15.44 -29.99
N LYS A 164 8.59 16.65 -30.53
CA LYS A 164 7.38 17.45 -30.29
C LYS A 164 6.11 16.75 -30.82
N SER A 165 6.18 16.17 -32.03
CA SER A 165 5.11 15.35 -32.61
C SER A 165 4.82 14.15 -31.71
N PHE A 166 5.85 13.41 -31.29
CA PHE A 166 5.67 12.25 -30.40
C PHE A 166 4.96 12.61 -29.08
N ILE A 167 5.27 13.77 -28.48
CA ILE A 167 4.58 14.23 -27.26
C ILE A 167 3.13 14.61 -27.56
N GLN A 168 2.86 15.28 -28.69
CA GLN A 168 1.49 15.58 -29.12
C GLN A 168 0.70 14.30 -29.36
N ASP A 169 1.28 13.32 -30.05
CA ASP A 169 0.69 12.01 -30.31
C ASP A 169 0.40 11.28 -28.99
N PHE A 170 1.34 11.33 -28.04
CA PHE A 170 1.18 10.76 -26.69
C PHE A 170 0.01 11.39 -25.93
N ARG A 171 -0.23 12.70 -26.07
CA ARG A 171 -1.39 13.40 -25.48
C ARG A 171 -2.71 13.00 -26.13
N THR A 172 -2.67 12.59 -27.38
CA THR A 172 -3.86 12.17 -28.15
C THR A 172 -4.13 10.66 -28.08
N LEU A 173 -3.25 9.88 -27.44
CA LEU A 173 -3.56 8.51 -27.08
C LEU A 173 -4.86 8.52 -26.29
N PRO A 174 -5.85 7.68 -26.64
CA PRO A 174 -7.08 7.62 -25.89
C PRO A 174 -6.72 7.24 -24.46
N PHE A 175 -6.87 8.21 -23.54
CA PHE A 175 -6.96 7.91 -22.13
C PHE A 175 -7.98 6.78 -21.97
N PRO A 176 -7.76 5.80 -21.07
CA PRO A 176 -8.80 4.84 -20.75
C PRO A 176 -10.08 5.63 -20.51
N GLU A 177 -11.16 5.37 -21.25
CA GLU A 177 -12.36 6.26 -21.30
C GLU A 177 -12.87 6.63 -19.90
N GLU A 178 -12.61 5.76 -18.95
CA GLU A 178 -13.00 5.87 -17.56
C GLU A 178 -12.13 6.86 -16.75
N ALA A 179 -10.86 7.07 -17.12
CA ALA A 179 -10.00 8.13 -16.58
C ALA A 179 -10.41 9.50 -17.14
N THR A 180 -10.82 9.56 -18.41
CA THR A 180 -11.36 10.77 -19.05
C THR A 180 -12.70 11.17 -18.46
N LYS A 181 -13.60 10.21 -18.21
CA LYS A 181 -14.89 10.46 -17.54
C LYS A 181 -14.70 11.06 -16.15
N PHE A 182 -13.82 10.49 -15.31
CA PHE A 182 -13.59 11.01 -13.96
C PHE A 182 -12.94 12.42 -13.94
N LEU A 183 -12.00 12.70 -14.85
CA LEU A 183 -11.39 14.04 -14.97
C LEU A 183 -12.36 15.12 -15.47
N LEU A 184 -13.42 14.73 -16.19
CA LEU A 184 -14.44 15.64 -16.73
C LEU A 184 -15.71 15.70 -15.87
N ASP A 185 -15.99 14.66 -15.06
CA ASP A 185 -17.16 14.58 -14.18
C ASP A 185 -16.93 15.26 -12.81
N GLU A 186 -15.70 15.67 -12.47
CA GLU A 186 -15.40 16.57 -11.34
C GLU A 186 -15.23 18.05 -11.76
N VAL A 187 -16.04 18.53 -12.71
CA VAL A 187 -16.25 19.97 -12.90
C VAL A 187 -17.64 20.33 -12.36
N PRO A 188 -17.76 20.98 -11.19
CA PRO A 188 -18.98 21.71 -10.84
C PRO A 188 -19.22 22.89 -11.78
#